data_AF-A0A195FTV1-F1
#
_entry.id   AF-A0A195FTV1-F1
#
_cell.length_a   1.000
_cell.length_b   1.000
_cell.length_c   1.000
_cell.angle_alpha   90.00
_cell.angle_beta   90.00
_cell.angle_gamma   90.00
#
_symmetry.space_group_name_H-M   'P 1'
#
loop_
_entity.id
_entity.type
_entity.pdbx_description
1 polymer ?
#
loop_
_entity_poly.entity_id
_entity_poly.type
_entity_poly.pdbx_seq_one_letter_code
_entity_poly.pdbx_strand_id
1 'polypeptide(L)'
;MTDPCTKLMESQVKTEMEAAMKYLAMGAHFARDTINRPGFSKFFFESASEEREHAIKIIEYLLMRGQLTNDVSKLLKYPLTTNNTNSIRQEWNSGEEALTDALKLEAQVTRSIRDIIITCETPKTSSFNDYHLVDYLTTDFLEEQYKGQRDLAGKISVLGKMMQAHGPLGEFLFDKKLLSGEV
;
A
#
# COMPACT_ATOMS: atom_id res chain seq x y z
N MET A 1 -12.29 16.57 22.47
CA MET A 1 -12.55 15.82 21.22
C MET A 1 -11.22 15.67 20.50
N THR A 2 -10.87 14.47 20.04
CA THR A 2 -9.63 14.26 19.27
C THR A 2 -9.70 15.05 17.97
N ASP A 3 -8.62 15.76 17.67
CA ASP A 3 -8.45 16.59 16.49
C ASP A 3 -8.70 15.77 15.18
N PRO A 4 -9.41 16.33 14.17
CA PRO A 4 -9.72 15.61 12.93
C PRO A 4 -8.49 15.06 12.20
N CYS A 5 -7.38 15.80 12.21
CA CYS A 5 -6.14 15.38 11.55
C CYS A 5 -5.55 14.16 12.27
N THR A 6 -5.52 14.15 13.60
CA THR A 6 -5.10 12.97 14.38
C THR A 6 -5.95 11.73 14.09
N LYS A 7 -7.28 11.88 14.00
CA LYS A 7 -8.18 10.75 13.68
C LYS A 7 -7.93 10.16 12.30
N LEU A 8 -7.64 11.00 11.31
CA LEU A 8 -7.33 10.50 9.97
C LEU A 8 -5.99 9.78 9.92
N MET A 9 -4.98 10.27 10.65
CA MET A 9 -3.70 9.57 10.83
C MET A 9 -3.89 8.20 11.51
N GLU A 10 -4.68 8.13 12.59
CA GLU A 10 -5.04 6.85 13.24
C GLU A 10 -5.73 5.89 12.25
N SER A 11 -6.63 6.41 11.41
CA SER A 11 -7.30 5.61 10.36
C SER A 11 -6.33 5.17 9.27
N GLN A 12 -5.32 5.97 8.94
CA GLN A 12 -4.33 5.63 7.92
C GLN A 12 -3.49 4.42 8.32
N VAL A 13 -3.17 4.26 9.62
CA VAL A 13 -2.52 3.04 10.14
C VAL A 13 -3.28 1.77 9.72
N LYS A 14 -4.62 1.81 9.79
CA LYS A 14 -5.47 0.70 9.36
C LYS A 14 -5.40 0.50 7.85
N THR A 15 -5.40 1.59 7.07
CA THR A 15 -5.27 1.56 5.61
C THR A 15 -3.97 0.88 5.18
N GLU A 16 -2.82 1.26 5.75
CA GLU A 16 -1.52 0.65 5.40
C GLU A 16 -1.45 -0.82 5.82
N MET A 17 -1.97 -1.17 7.00
CA MET A 17 -2.02 -2.58 7.41
C MET A 17 -2.96 -3.42 6.53
N GLU A 18 -4.05 -2.87 6.03
CA GLU A 18 -4.90 -3.55 5.04
C GLU A 18 -4.19 -3.70 3.69
N ALA A 19 -3.40 -2.71 3.27
CA ALA A 19 -2.57 -2.80 2.07
C ALA A 19 -1.52 -3.91 2.22
N ALA A 20 -0.80 -3.94 3.34
CA ALA A 20 0.15 -4.99 3.68
C ALA A 20 -0.48 -6.39 3.59
N MET A 21 -1.68 -6.58 4.13
CA MET A 21 -2.39 -7.87 4.08
C MET A 21 -2.83 -8.24 2.65
N LYS A 22 -3.18 -7.28 1.80
CA LYS A 22 -3.51 -7.53 0.38
C LYS A 22 -2.27 -7.95 -0.39
N TYR A 23 -1.13 -7.29 -0.19
CA TYR A 23 0.13 -7.68 -0.79
C TYR A 23 0.62 -9.05 -0.30
N LEU A 24 0.44 -9.35 0.99
CA LEU A 24 0.74 -10.67 1.53
C LEU A 24 -0.08 -11.77 0.82
N ALA A 25 -1.36 -11.51 0.53
CA ALA A 25 -2.20 -12.44 -0.23
C ALA A 25 -1.73 -12.60 -1.68
N MET A 26 -1.29 -11.52 -2.34
CA MET A 26 -0.68 -11.60 -3.68
C MET A 26 0.61 -12.44 -3.65
N GLY A 27 1.51 -12.18 -2.70
CA GLY A 27 2.76 -12.92 -2.53
C GLY A 27 2.51 -14.43 -2.33
N ALA A 28 1.54 -14.77 -1.48
CA ALA A 28 1.13 -16.16 -1.22
C ALA A 28 0.51 -16.82 -2.46
N HIS A 29 -0.29 -16.09 -3.24
CA HIS A 29 -0.88 -16.60 -4.48
C HIS A 29 0.22 -17.05 -5.47
N PHE A 30 1.21 -16.19 -5.73
CA PHE A 30 2.29 -16.51 -6.67
C PHE A 30 3.29 -17.57 -6.14
N ALA A 31 3.32 -17.79 -4.82
CA ALA A 31 4.12 -18.84 -4.19
C ALA A 31 3.53 -20.26 -4.35
N ARG A 32 2.25 -20.39 -4.73
CA ARG A 32 1.60 -21.70 -4.94
C ARG A 32 2.38 -22.51 -5.99
N ASP A 33 2.55 -23.80 -5.74
CA ASP A 33 3.19 -24.74 -6.66
C ASP A 33 2.53 -24.79 -8.05
N THR A 34 1.20 -24.63 -8.11
CA THR A 34 0.42 -24.58 -9.36
C THR A 34 0.63 -23.31 -10.18
N ILE A 35 1.21 -22.24 -9.61
CA ILE A 35 1.44 -20.95 -10.28
C ILE A 35 2.95 -20.73 -10.46
N ASN A 36 3.72 -20.90 -9.38
CA ASN A 36 5.17 -20.90 -9.32
C ASN A 36 5.80 -19.69 -10.05
N ARG A 37 5.55 -18.50 -9.50
CA ARG A 37 6.13 -17.22 -9.94
C ARG A 37 6.92 -16.60 -8.80
N PRO A 38 8.13 -17.12 -8.49
CA PRO A 38 8.91 -16.69 -7.34
C PRO A 38 9.35 -15.23 -7.37
N GLY A 39 9.55 -14.63 -8.55
CA GLY A 39 9.84 -13.20 -8.68
C GLY A 39 8.66 -12.34 -8.24
N PHE A 40 7.45 -12.65 -8.70
CA PHE A 40 6.23 -11.96 -8.24
C PHE A 40 5.97 -12.19 -6.77
N SER A 41 6.15 -13.43 -6.30
CA SER A 41 5.97 -13.77 -4.89
C SER A 41 6.89 -12.93 -3.99
N LYS A 42 8.18 -12.87 -4.33
CA LYS A 42 9.17 -12.05 -3.63
C LYS A 42 8.78 -10.56 -3.64
N PHE A 43 8.49 -10.02 -4.82
CA PHE A 43 8.10 -8.62 -4.98
C PHE A 43 6.92 -8.24 -4.08
N PHE A 44 5.84 -9.01 -4.09
CA PHE A 44 4.67 -8.69 -3.27
C PHE A 44 4.88 -8.95 -1.77
N PHE A 45 5.75 -9.87 -1.37
CA PHE A 45 6.13 -9.99 0.05
C PHE A 45 6.99 -8.82 0.53
N GLU A 46 7.86 -8.29 -0.34
CA GLU A 46 8.62 -7.07 -0.07
C GLU A 46 7.66 -5.87 0.05
N SER A 47 6.72 -5.69 -0.89
CA SER A 47 5.68 -4.64 -0.80
C SER A 47 4.81 -4.77 0.46
N ALA A 48 4.45 -6.00 0.86
CA ALA A 48 3.72 -6.22 2.11
C ALA A 48 4.51 -5.77 3.35
N SER A 49 5.83 -5.93 3.30
CA SER A 49 6.72 -5.50 4.38
C SER A 49 6.86 -3.98 4.39
N GLU A 50 7.00 -3.35 3.22
CA GLU A 50 7.06 -1.88 3.06
C GLU A 50 5.79 -1.21 3.62
N GLU A 51 4.60 -1.70 3.30
CA GLU A 51 3.35 -1.13 3.82
C GLU A 51 3.20 -1.30 5.34
N ARG A 52 3.74 -2.38 5.89
CA ARG A 52 3.82 -2.54 7.35
C ARG A 52 4.74 -1.48 7.96
N GLU A 53 5.86 -1.17 7.31
CA GLU A 53 6.75 -0.09 7.76
C GLU A 53 6.09 1.29 7.62
N HIS A 54 5.27 1.53 6.59
CA HIS A 54 4.45 2.75 6.50
C HIS A 54 3.50 2.90 7.68
N ALA A 55 2.81 1.82 8.08
CA ALA A 55 1.97 1.82 9.26
C ALA A 55 2.76 2.18 10.54
N ILE A 56 3.98 1.64 10.68
CA ILE A 56 4.87 1.91 11.82
C ILE A 56 5.32 3.38 11.81
N LYS A 57 5.79 3.91 10.67
CA LYS A 57 6.18 5.32 10.50
C LYS A 57 5.07 6.27 10.98
N ILE A 58 3.81 5.99 10.63
CA ILE A 58 2.64 6.78 11.07
C ILE A 58 2.45 6.70 12.59
N ILE A 59 2.55 5.50 13.18
CA ILE A 59 2.44 5.31 14.64
C ILE A 59 3.55 6.06 15.37
N GLU A 60 4.79 5.96 14.89
CA GLU A 60 5.94 6.66 15.45
C GLU A 60 5.78 8.18 15.37
N TYR A 61 5.27 8.69 14.25
CA TYR A 61 4.95 10.11 14.11
C TYR A 61 3.89 10.56 15.13
N LEU A 62 2.80 9.79 15.30
CA LEU A 62 1.77 10.07 16.30
C LEU A 62 2.34 10.08 17.73
N LEU A 63 3.19 9.10 18.08
CA LEU A 63 3.87 9.02 19.37
C LEU A 63 4.82 10.21 19.59
N MET A 64 5.60 10.59 18.58
CA MET A 64 6.47 11.77 18.62
C MET A 64 5.69 13.05 18.94
N ARG A 65 4.45 13.15 18.45
CA ARG A 65 3.54 14.28 18.70
C ARG A 65 2.74 14.17 20.00
N GLY A 66 3.06 13.20 20.86
CA GLY A 66 2.40 12.98 22.16
C GLY A 66 1.00 12.38 22.08
N GLN A 67 0.63 11.79 20.93
CA GLN A 67 -0.61 11.03 20.78
C GLN A 67 -0.42 9.58 21.24
N LEU A 68 -1.50 8.79 21.24
CA LEU A 68 -1.49 7.35 21.58
C LEU A 68 -1.01 6.99 23.00
N THR A 69 -1.00 7.95 23.93
CA THR A 69 -0.46 7.76 25.29
C THR A 69 -1.32 6.89 26.20
N ASN A 70 -2.62 6.78 25.93
CA ASN A 70 -3.57 6.09 26.83
C ASN A 70 -4.30 4.91 26.19
N ASP A 71 -4.39 4.86 24.85
CA ASP A 71 -5.19 3.86 24.15
C ASP A 71 -4.70 3.68 22.70
N VAL A 72 -4.24 2.47 22.39
CA VAL A 72 -3.86 2.03 21.03
C VAL A 72 -4.83 1.00 20.46
N SER A 73 -5.83 0.57 21.24
CA SER A 73 -6.78 -0.48 20.86
C SER A 73 -7.66 -0.11 19.66
N LYS A 74 -7.70 1.18 19.31
CA LYS A 74 -8.46 1.72 18.19
C LYS A 74 -7.72 1.68 16.86
N LEU A 75 -6.38 1.55 16.87
CA LEU A 75 -5.56 1.57 15.67
C LEU A 75 -5.83 0.35 14.77
N LEU A 76 -5.84 -0.84 15.37
CA LEU A 76 -6.00 -2.10 14.65
C LEU A 76 -7.06 -2.95 15.36
N LYS A 77 -8.27 -2.96 14.80
CA LYS A 77 -9.37 -3.81 15.28
C LYS A 77 -9.49 -5.05 14.41
N TYR A 78 -9.64 -6.21 15.04
CA TYR A 78 -9.84 -7.49 14.35
C TYR A 78 -11.34 -7.87 14.29
N PRO A 79 -11.84 -8.41 13.15
CA PRO A 79 -11.14 -8.54 11.88
C PRO A 79 -10.86 -7.16 11.27
N LEU A 80 -9.69 -7.00 10.63
CA LEU A 80 -9.29 -5.72 10.00
C LEU A 80 -10.32 -5.28 8.93
N THR A 81 -10.96 -6.26 8.29
CA THR A 81 -12.06 -6.06 7.35
C THR A 81 -13.35 -5.69 8.09
N THR A 82 -13.82 -4.46 7.94
CA THR A 82 -14.97 -3.93 8.70
C THR A 82 -16.33 -4.43 8.23
N ASN A 83 -16.42 -5.05 7.05
CA ASN A 83 -17.67 -5.57 6.49
C ASN A 83 -17.46 -7.02 6.05
N ASN A 84 -18.36 -7.92 6.44
CA ASN A 84 -18.42 -9.35 6.06
C ASN A 84 -18.55 -9.61 4.53
N THR A 85 -18.37 -8.57 3.70
CA THR A 85 -18.49 -8.58 2.24
C THR A 85 -17.17 -8.26 1.51
N ASN A 86 -16.13 -7.81 2.22
CA ASN A 86 -14.83 -7.47 1.62
C ASN A 86 -13.78 -8.53 1.99
N SER A 87 -13.91 -9.74 1.44
CA SER A 87 -12.83 -10.71 1.51
C SER A 87 -11.62 -10.17 0.75
N ILE A 88 -10.43 -10.22 1.36
CA ILE A 88 -9.18 -9.99 0.64
C ILE A 88 -9.16 -10.96 -0.54
N ARG A 89 -8.96 -10.44 -1.76
CA ARG A 89 -8.84 -11.25 -2.96
C ARG A 89 -7.70 -12.25 -2.80
N GLN A 90 -7.91 -13.50 -3.20
CA GLN A 90 -6.96 -14.60 -2.96
C GLN A 90 -6.39 -15.19 -4.27
N GLU A 91 -6.98 -14.85 -5.41
CA GLU A 91 -6.61 -15.41 -6.70
C GLU A 91 -6.58 -14.36 -7.80
N TRP A 92 -5.54 -14.43 -8.63
CA TRP A 92 -5.32 -13.60 -9.81
C TRP A 92 -5.08 -14.52 -11.02
N ASN A 93 -5.52 -14.10 -12.19
CA ASN A 93 -5.37 -14.89 -13.41
C ASN A 93 -3.98 -14.70 -14.05
N SER A 94 -3.30 -13.59 -13.74
CA SER A 94 -1.97 -13.27 -14.24
C SER A 94 -1.24 -12.27 -13.34
N GLY A 95 0.08 -12.17 -13.52
CA GLY A 95 0.91 -11.11 -12.94
C GLY A 95 0.44 -9.70 -13.35
N GLU A 96 -0.07 -9.54 -14.57
CA GLU A 96 -0.58 -8.25 -15.06
C GLU A 96 -1.82 -7.81 -14.29
N GLU A 97 -2.72 -8.76 -13.99
CA GLU A 97 -3.90 -8.49 -13.17
C GLU A 97 -3.52 -8.12 -11.74
N ALA A 98 -2.57 -8.85 -11.13
CA ALA A 98 -2.09 -8.56 -9.78
C ALA A 98 -1.41 -7.19 -9.69
N LEU A 99 -0.52 -6.85 -10.64
CA LEU A 99 0.11 -5.52 -10.70
C LEU A 99 -0.91 -4.40 -10.92
N THR A 100 -1.96 -4.67 -11.71
CA THR A 100 -3.04 -3.70 -11.93
C THR A 100 -3.84 -3.46 -10.64
N ASP A 101 -4.11 -4.51 -9.87
CA ASP A 101 -4.78 -4.37 -8.56
C ASP A 101 -3.87 -3.68 -7.54
N ALA A 102 -2.56 -3.95 -7.55
CA ALA A 102 -1.57 -3.22 -6.76
C ALA A 102 -1.57 -1.72 -7.10
N LEU A 103 -1.53 -1.35 -8.38
CA LEU A 103 -1.58 0.05 -8.79
C LEU A 103 -2.87 0.76 -8.35
N LYS A 104 -4.02 0.06 -8.39
CA LYS A 104 -5.28 0.61 -7.86
C LYS A 104 -5.23 0.81 -6.35
N LEU A 105 -4.62 -0.12 -5.62
CA LEU A 105 -4.40 -0.03 -4.18
C LEU A 105 -3.54 1.19 -3.84
N GLU A 106 -2.39 1.34 -4.49
CA GLU A 106 -1.50 2.51 -4.31
C GLU A 106 -2.21 3.83 -4.62
N ALA A 107 -3.00 3.88 -5.68
CA ALA A 107 -3.78 5.06 -6.03
C ALA A 107 -4.89 5.37 -5.01
N GLN A 108 -5.38 4.38 -4.25
CA GLN A 108 -6.33 4.58 -3.15
C GLN A 108 -5.61 5.11 -1.90
N VAL A 109 -4.49 4.49 -1.52
CA VAL A 109 -3.64 4.91 -0.39
C VAL A 109 -3.19 6.36 -0.57
N THR A 110 -2.71 6.69 -1.77
CA THR A 110 -2.27 8.05 -2.13
C THR A 110 -3.39 9.08 -2.02
N ARG A 111 -4.62 8.72 -2.41
CA ARG A 111 -5.78 9.60 -2.25
C ARG A 111 -6.07 9.85 -0.77
N SER A 112 -6.02 8.79 0.05
CA SER A 112 -6.17 8.90 1.51
C SER A 112 -5.13 9.84 2.12
N ILE A 113 -3.85 9.70 1.77
CA ILE A 113 -2.76 10.58 2.24
C ILE A 113 -3.02 12.04 1.85
N ARG A 114 -3.46 12.30 0.61
CA ARG A 114 -3.79 13.66 0.17
C ARG A 114 -4.97 14.26 0.95
N ASP A 115 -5.99 13.47 1.27
CA ASP A 115 -7.13 13.91 2.06
C ASP A 115 -6.72 14.25 3.51
N ILE A 116 -5.75 13.51 4.07
CA ILE A 116 -5.13 13.83 5.37
C ILE A 116 -4.42 15.17 5.27
N ILE A 117 -3.54 15.36 4.29
CA ILE A 117 -2.78 16.61 4.08
C ILE A 117 -3.74 17.80 4.01
N ILE A 118 -4.78 17.74 3.17
CA ILE A 118 -5.76 18.83 3.03
C ILE A 118 -6.42 19.15 4.37
N THR A 119 -6.80 18.12 5.13
CA THR A 119 -7.48 18.29 6.43
C THR A 119 -6.55 18.87 7.49
N CYS A 120 -5.28 18.48 7.50
CA CYS A 120 -4.27 18.94 8.47
C CYS A 120 -3.75 20.34 8.14
N GLU A 121 -3.68 20.72 6.85
CA GLU A 121 -3.28 22.06 6.40
C GLU A 121 -4.41 23.08 6.57
N THR A 122 -5.64 22.69 6.23
CA THR A 122 -6.80 23.59 6.20
C THR A 122 -8.00 23.03 6.99
N PRO A 123 -7.87 22.81 8.31
CA PRO A 123 -8.95 22.21 9.09
C PRO A 123 -10.18 23.13 9.17
N LYS A 124 -11.37 22.56 8.98
CA LYS A 124 -12.64 23.29 9.04
C LYS A 124 -13.08 23.70 10.44
N THR A 125 -12.50 23.07 11.47
CA THR A 125 -12.97 23.17 12.87
C THR A 125 -11.96 23.80 13.80
N SER A 126 -10.80 24.22 13.28
CA SER A 126 -9.67 24.75 14.04
C SER A 126 -8.88 25.75 13.20
N SER A 127 -8.17 26.69 13.83
CA SER A 127 -7.21 27.58 13.15
C SER A 127 -5.79 27.01 13.12
N PHE A 128 -5.57 25.80 13.64
CA PHE A 128 -4.26 25.16 13.70
C PHE A 128 -3.94 24.46 12.38
N ASN A 129 -2.99 25.01 11.63
CA ASN A 129 -2.38 24.34 10.48
C ASN A 129 -1.17 23.51 10.96
N ASP A 130 -1.20 22.20 10.74
CA ASP A 130 -0.09 21.31 11.11
C ASP A 130 0.98 21.22 10.02
N TYR A 131 1.74 22.32 9.86
CA TYR A 131 2.77 22.44 8.82
C TYR A 131 3.77 21.28 8.79
N HIS A 132 4.19 20.80 9.97
CA HIS A 132 5.18 19.72 10.06
C HIS A 132 4.59 18.38 9.60
N LEU A 133 3.33 18.08 9.91
CA LEU A 133 2.69 16.86 9.42
C LEU A 133 2.43 16.94 7.91
N VAL A 134 2.03 18.10 7.42
CA VAL A 134 1.85 18.35 5.98
C VAL A 134 3.16 18.11 5.23
N ASP A 135 4.27 18.67 5.72
CA ASP A 135 5.60 18.45 5.15
C ASP A 135 6.01 16.97 5.20
N TYR A 136 5.87 16.32 6.35
CA TYR A 136 6.21 14.90 6.52
C TYR A 136 5.47 13.99 5.54
N LEU A 137 4.14 14.14 5.40
CA LEU A 137 3.35 13.34 4.46
C LEU A 137 3.65 13.70 3.00
N THR A 138 4.00 14.95 2.71
CA THR A 138 4.30 15.38 1.34
C THR A 138 5.67 14.92 0.88
N THR A 139 6.68 15.05 1.73
CA THR A 139 8.08 14.77 1.40
C THR A 139 8.36 13.28 1.44
N ASP A 140 7.89 12.57 2.47
CA ASP A 140 8.23 11.15 2.64
C ASP A 140 7.20 10.26 1.92
N PHE A 141 5.93 10.38 2.30
CA PHE A 141 4.89 9.46 1.83
C PHE A 141 4.51 9.72 0.36
N LEU A 142 4.17 10.95 -0.03
CA LEU A 142 3.75 11.20 -1.42
C LEU A 142 4.87 10.92 -2.43
N GLU A 143 6.13 11.18 -2.08
CA GLU A 143 7.28 10.84 -2.93
C GLU A 143 7.39 9.33 -3.15
N GLU A 144 7.29 8.53 -2.08
CA GLU A 144 7.27 7.06 -2.15
C GLU A 144 6.07 6.57 -2.99
N GLN A 145 4.87 7.09 -2.73
CA GLN A 145 3.65 6.74 -3.47
C GLN A 145 3.76 7.00 -4.98
N TYR A 146 4.27 8.17 -5.39
CA TYR A 146 4.36 8.50 -6.82
C TYR A 146 5.45 7.69 -7.54
N LYS A 147 6.56 7.36 -6.86
CA LYS A 147 7.57 6.44 -7.39
C LYS A 147 7.00 5.03 -7.54
N GLY A 148 6.33 4.51 -6.51
CA GLY A 148 5.71 3.17 -6.52
C GLY A 148 4.66 3.03 -7.63
N GLN A 149 3.75 4.01 -7.76
CA GLN A 149 2.77 4.01 -8.85
C GLN A 149 3.42 4.03 -10.23
N ARG A 150 4.47 4.83 -10.41
CA ARG A 150 5.18 4.89 -11.70
C ARG A 150 5.86 3.55 -12.00
N ASP A 151 6.48 2.93 -11.02
CA ASP A 151 7.12 1.63 -11.16
C ASP A 151 6.11 0.54 -11.56
N LEU A 152 5.01 0.40 -10.80
CA LEU A 152 3.92 -0.54 -11.10
C LEU A 152 3.34 -0.32 -12.50
N ALA A 153 3.05 0.93 -12.88
CA ALA A 153 2.56 1.26 -14.22
C ALA A 153 3.55 0.88 -15.34
N GLY A 154 4.85 1.01 -15.07
CA GLY A 154 5.92 0.55 -15.96
C GLY A 154 5.91 -0.96 -16.13
N LYS A 155 5.87 -1.69 -15.01
CA LYS A 155 5.81 -3.16 -14.95
C LYS A 155 4.58 -3.70 -15.69
N ILE A 156 3.40 -3.12 -15.48
CA ILE A 156 2.16 -3.46 -16.21
C ILE A 156 2.35 -3.29 -17.71
N SER A 157 2.90 -2.15 -18.14
CA SER A 157 3.09 -1.85 -19.57
C SER A 157 4.06 -2.81 -20.25
N VAL A 158 5.15 -3.20 -19.57
CA VAL A 158 6.14 -4.15 -20.09
C VAL A 158 5.55 -5.55 -20.14
N LEU A 159 4.96 -6.02 -19.04
CA LEU A 159 4.38 -7.34 -18.95
C LEU A 159 3.22 -7.51 -19.94
N GLY A 160 2.33 -6.53 -20.07
CA GLY A 160 1.22 -6.60 -21.03
C GLY A 160 1.70 -6.78 -22.48
N LYS A 161 2.78 -6.09 -22.88
CA LYS A 161 3.40 -6.29 -24.20
C LYS A 161 4.00 -7.70 -24.35
N MET A 162 4.66 -8.20 -23.31
CA MET A 162 5.22 -9.56 -23.31
C MET A 162 4.12 -10.62 -23.36
N MET A 163 3.02 -10.44 -22.64
CA MET A 163 1.85 -11.30 -22.65
C MET A 163 1.17 -11.30 -24.02
N GLN A 164 1.04 -10.14 -24.66
CA GLN A 164 0.48 -10.03 -26.01
C GLN A 164 1.34 -10.76 -27.05
N ALA A 165 2.67 -10.66 -26.97
CA ALA A 165 3.58 -11.26 -27.94
C ALA A 165 3.87 -12.75 -27.69
N HIS A 166 3.90 -13.17 -26.42
CA HIS A 166 4.47 -14.47 -26.02
C HIS A 166 3.61 -15.25 -25.00
N GLY A 167 2.44 -14.73 -24.60
CA GLY A 167 1.52 -15.40 -23.69
C GLY A 167 2.19 -15.81 -22.37
N PRO A 168 1.94 -17.03 -21.85
CA PRO A 168 2.51 -17.50 -20.58
C PRO A 168 4.04 -17.50 -20.51
N LEU A 169 4.74 -17.64 -21.65
CA LEU A 169 6.19 -17.52 -21.69
C LEU A 169 6.64 -16.09 -21.37
N GLY A 170 5.87 -15.08 -21.78
CA GLY A 170 6.12 -13.68 -21.44
C GLY A 170 6.11 -13.44 -19.94
N GLU A 171 5.09 -13.94 -19.24
CA GLU A 171 5.01 -13.84 -17.78
C GLU A 171 6.15 -14.60 -17.08
N PHE A 172 6.49 -15.80 -17.56
CA PHE A 172 7.60 -16.56 -17.00
C PHE A 172 8.94 -15.81 -17.12
N LEU A 173 9.23 -15.23 -18.28
CA LEU A 173 10.45 -14.46 -18.49
C LEU A 173 10.47 -13.18 -17.64
N PHE A 174 9.32 -12.50 -17.51
CA PHE A 174 9.19 -11.33 -16.65
C PHE A 174 9.43 -11.69 -15.19
N ASP A 175 8.86 -12.80 -14.70
CA ASP A 175 9.08 -13.31 -13.34
C ASP A 175 10.56 -13.56 -13.05
N LYS A 176 11.31 -14.15 -14.00
CA LYS A 176 12.75 -14.37 -13.82
C LYS A 176 13.53 -13.07 -13.69
N LYS A 177 13.17 -12.05 -14.47
CA LYS A 177 13.80 -10.72 -14.37
C LYS A 177 13.46 -10.01 -13.06
N LEU A 178 12.21 -10.13 -12.60
CA LEU A 178 11.78 -9.58 -11.32
C LEU A 178 12.57 -10.23 -10.17
N LEU A 179 12.80 -11.55 -10.24
CA LEU A 179 13.60 -12.28 -9.25
C LEU A 179 15.08 -11.85 -9.22
N SER A 180 15.66 -11.53 -10.38
CA SER A 180 17.04 -11.06 -10.49
C SER A 180 17.21 -9.55 -10.21
N GLY A 181 16.11 -8.81 -10.00
CA GLY A 181 16.14 -7.36 -9.76
C GLY A 181 16.45 -6.54 -11.02
N GLU A 182 16.15 -7.08 -12.20
CA GLU A 182 16.39 -6.41 -13.50
C GLU A 182 15.22 -5.56 -13.99
N VAL A 183 14.08 -5.58 -13.28
CA VAL A 183 12.83 -4.91 -13.65
C VAL A 183 12.17 -4.24 -12.45
#